data_AF-A0A9E4KFM1-F1
#
_entry.id   AF-A0A9E4KFM1-F1
#
_cell.length_a   1.000
_cell.length_b   1.000
_cell.length_c   1.000
_cell.angle_alpha   90.00
_cell.angle_beta   90.00
_cell.angle_gamma   90.00
#
_symmetry.space_group_name_H-M   'P 1'
#
loop_
_entity.id
_entity.type
_entity.pdbx_description
1 polymer ?
#
loop_
_entity_poly.entity_id
_entity_poly.type
_entity_poly.pdbx_seq_one_letter_code
_entity_poly.pdbx_strand_id
1 'polypeptide(L)'
;MLDPATISLTLIGVFVIAFMKGGFGGGFAIVGIPLLALVMDPLTAGALLAPLFVVMDLFALRYWKPKTWSKPDLALLLPGL
;
A
#
# COMPACT_ATOMS: atom_id res chain seq x y z
N MET A 1 20.02 13.73 2.87
CA MET A 1 19.02 13.04 3.74
C MET A 1 17.70 13.80 3.86
N LEU A 2 17.63 15.09 3.48
CA LEU A 2 16.37 15.83 3.28
C LEU A 2 16.50 16.71 2.03
N ASP A 3 16.93 16.10 0.92
CA ASP A 3 17.09 16.79 -0.34
C ASP A 3 15.70 16.96 -1.00
N PRO A 4 15.34 18.14 -1.55
CA PRO A 4 14.00 18.38 -2.07
C PRO A 4 13.54 17.36 -3.12
N ALA A 5 14.48 16.86 -3.92
CA ALA A 5 14.24 15.80 -4.90
C ALA A 5 13.81 14.48 -4.23
N THR A 6 14.51 14.07 -3.17
CA THR A 6 14.21 12.84 -2.42
C THR A 6 12.83 12.92 -1.75
N ILE A 7 12.49 14.07 -1.17
CA ILE A 7 11.17 14.29 -0.56
C ILE A 7 10.07 14.19 -1.63
N SER A 8 10.27 14.87 -2.76
CA SER A 8 9.29 14.86 -3.87
C SER A 8 9.09 13.44 -4.41
N LEU A 9 10.16 12.69 -4.65
CA LEU A 9 10.04 11.32 -5.15
C LEU A 9 9.42 10.38 -4.11
N THR A 10 9.74 10.56 -2.83
CA THR A 10 9.13 9.77 -1.75
C THR A 10 7.64 10.02 -1.67
N LEU A 11 7.20 11.28 -1.77
CA LEU A 11 5.76 11.63 -1.79
C LEU A 11 5.05 11.03 -3.00
N ILE A 12 5.64 11.12 -4.20
CA ILE A 12 5.08 10.51 -5.41
C ILE A 12 5.00 8.98 -5.24
N GLY A 13 6.06 8.35 -4.75
CA GLY A 13 6.11 6.91 -4.50
C GLY A 13 5.04 6.47 -3.50
N VAL A 14 4.93 7.14 -2.36
CA VAL A 14 3.90 6.87 -1.35
C VAL A 14 2.49 7.08 -1.93
N PHE A 15 2.27 8.12 -2.73
CA PHE A 15 0.99 8.34 -3.39
C PHE A 15 0.63 7.20 -4.35
N VAL A 16 1.58 6.78 -5.19
CA VAL A 16 1.40 5.66 -6.13
C VAL A 16 1.05 4.38 -5.36
N ILE A 17 1.79 4.08 -4.29
CA ILE A 17 1.56 2.90 -3.44
C ILE A 17 0.17 2.96 -2.79
N ALA A 18 -0.21 4.11 -2.24
CA ALA A 18 -1.50 4.31 -1.60
C ALA A 18 -2.65 4.13 -2.60
N PHE A 19 -2.52 4.72 -3.79
CA PHE A 19 -3.49 4.60 -4.87
C PHE A 19 -3.60 3.15 -5.37
N MET A 20 -2.48 2.46 -5.56
CA MET A 20 -2.44 1.07 -6.00
C MET A 20 -3.05 0.12 -4.98
N LYS A 21 -2.65 0.22 -3.70
CA LYS A 21 -3.18 -0.62 -2.61
C LYS A 21 -4.69 -0.39 -2.41
N GLY A 22 -5.14 0.86 -2.47
CA GLY A 22 -6.54 1.21 -2.30
C GLY A 22 -7.44 0.84 -3.48
N GLY A 23 -6.97 1.01 -4.72
CA GLY A 23 -7.76 0.81 -5.93
C GLY A 23 -7.72 -0.62 -6.50
N PHE A 24 -6.60 -1.33 -6.37
CA PHE A 24 -6.37 -2.62 -7.02
C PHE A 24 -6.09 -3.78 -6.04
N GLY A 25 -6.23 -3.52 -4.73
CA GLY A 25 -5.95 -4.48 -3.67
C GLY A 25 -4.48 -4.58 -3.29
N GLY A 26 -4.17 -5.45 -2.33
CA GLY A 26 -2.85 -5.53 -1.70
C GLY A 26 -1.71 -5.97 -2.63
N GLY A 27 -2.02 -6.72 -3.70
CA GLY A 27 -1.00 -7.30 -4.59
C GLY A 27 -0.09 -6.25 -5.26
N PHE A 28 -0.63 -5.12 -5.67
CA PHE A 28 0.16 -4.05 -6.30
C PHE A 28 1.00 -3.25 -5.29
N ALA A 29 0.74 -3.37 -3.98
CA ALA A 29 1.54 -2.68 -2.97
C ALA A 29 2.97 -3.21 -2.85
N ILE A 30 3.25 -4.41 -3.40
CA ILE A 30 4.56 -5.07 -3.33
C ILE A 30 5.69 -4.26 -3.99
N VAL A 31 5.35 -3.41 -4.98
CA VAL A 31 6.33 -2.56 -5.67
C VAL A 31 6.79 -1.38 -4.83
N GLY A 32 6.16 -1.13 -3.67
CA GLY A 32 6.43 0.06 -2.88
C GLY A 32 7.85 0.15 -2.31
N ILE A 33 8.37 -0.96 -1.78
CA ILE A 33 9.74 -1.01 -1.26
C ILE A 33 10.77 -0.83 -2.39
N PRO A 34 10.70 -1.58 -3.52
CA PRO A 34 11.58 -1.35 -4.66
C PRO A 34 11.52 0.07 -5.22
N LEU A 35 10.35 0.70 -5.24
CA LEU A 35 10.17 2.05 -5.75
C LEU A 35 10.89 3.09 -4.88
N LEU A 36 10.72 3.02 -3.55
CA LEU A 36 11.41 3.92 -2.63
C LEU A 36 12.92 3.60 -2.52
N ALA A 37 13.31 2.35 -2.74
CA ALA A 37 14.70 1.93 -2.76
C ALA A 37 15.55 2.64 -3.85
N LEU A 38 14.90 3.29 -4.83
CA LEU A 38 15.58 4.12 -5.82
C LEU A 38 16.23 5.38 -5.22
N VAL A 39 15.78 5.82 -4.03
CA VAL A 39 16.27 7.05 -3.39
C VAL A 39 16.67 6.89 -1.93
N MET A 40 16.38 5.76 -1.29
CA MET A 40 16.77 5.46 0.08
C MET A 40 17.12 3.99 0.26
N ASP A 41 17.75 3.65 1.38
CA ASP A 41 18.06 2.25 1.70
C ASP A 41 16.77 1.40 1.83
N PRO A 42 16.73 0.16 1.30
CA PRO A 42 15.54 -0.68 1.35
C PRO A 42 14.99 -0.93 2.76
N LEU A 43 15.85 -1.02 3.78
CA LEU A 43 15.43 -1.17 5.17
C LEU A 43 14.70 0.09 5.65
N THR A 44 15.20 1.26 5.27
CA THR A 44 14.56 2.56 5.58
C THR A 44 13.23 2.71 4.86
N ALA A 45 13.16 2.33 3.58
CA ALA A 45 11.91 2.33 2.80
C ALA A 45 10.85 1.41 3.43
N GLY A 46 11.23 0.19 3.81
CA GLY A 46 10.36 -0.75 4.51
C GLY A 46 9.85 -0.20 5.84
N ALA A 47 10.75 0.37 6.65
CA ALA A 47 10.41 0.98 7.94
C ALA A 47 9.45 2.18 7.79
N LEU A 48 9.62 2.98 6.73
CA LEU A 48 8.74 4.11 6.41
C LEU A 48 7.34 3.64 5.95
N LEU A 49 7.29 2.62 5.11
CA LEU A 49 6.02 2.10 4.55
C LEU A 49 5.22 1.26 5.54
N ALA A 50 5.86 0.57 6.48
CA ALA A 50 5.19 -0.30 7.45
C ALA A 50 4.02 0.38 8.21
N PRO A 51 4.20 1.54 8.89
CA PRO A 51 3.09 2.21 9.56
C PRO A 51 2.05 2.74 8.56
N LEU A 52 2.48 3.19 7.38
CA LEU A 52 1.56 3.65 6.32
C LEU A 52 0.64 2.52 5.85
N PHE A 53 1.17 1.30 5.68
CA PHE A 53 0.37 0.14 5.30
C PHE A 53 -0.68 -0.22 6.34
N VAL A 54 -0.34 -0.14 7.62
CA VAL A 54 -1.30 -0.35 8.72
C VAL A 54 -2.42 0.68 8.66
N VAL A 55 -2.08 1.96 8.48
CA VAL A 55 -3.08 3.04 8.36
C VAL A 55 -4.00 2.81 7.16
N MET A 56 -3.45 2.42 6.01
CA MET A 56 -4.25 2.08 4.82
C MET A 56 -5.25 0.95 5.10
N ASP A 57 -4.82 -0.10 5.82
CA ASP A 57 -5.69 -1.23 6.17
C ASP A 57 -6.81 -0.80 7.14
N LEU A 58 -6.51 0.08 8.10
CA LEU A 58 -7.54 0.64 9.00
C LEU A 58 -8.60 1.43 8.23
N PHE A 59 -8.20 2.24 7.24
CA PHE A 59 -9.16 2.95 6.38
C PHE A 59 -9.98 2.00 5.51
N ALA A 60 -9.34 0.96 4.95
CA ALA A 60 -10.02 -0.05 4.17
C ALA A 60 -11.10 -0.77 5.00
N LEU A 61 -10.77 -1.22 6.21
CA LEU A 61 -11.71 -1.87 7.12
C LEU A 61 -12.85 -0.93 7.56
N ARG A 62 -12.56 0.37 7.74
CA ARG A 62 -13.57 1.36 8.12
C ARG A 62 -14.59 1.60 7.00
N TYR A 63 -14.14 1.65 5.76
CA TYR A 63 -14.98 1.94 4.60
C TYR A 63 -15.73 0.68 4.11
N TRP A 64 -15.01 -0.44 3.98
CA TRP A 64 -15.53 -1.73 3.51
C TRP A 64 -15.99 -2.60 4.68
N LYS A 65 -17.09 -2.21 5.32
CA LYS A 65 -17.66 -2.95 6.47
C LYS A 65 -18.24 -4.31 6.01
N PRO A 66 -18.38 -5.32 6.90
CA PRO A 66 -18.95 -6.63 6.55
C PRO A 66 -20.30 -6.61 5.84
N LYS A 67 -21.09 -5.54 6.03
CA LYS A 67 -22.36 -5.33 5.32
C LYS A 67 -22.22 -5.12 3.81
N THR A 68 -21.06 -4.68 3.34
CA THR A 68 -20.78 -4.44 1.92
C THR A 68 -20.12 -5.64 1.24
N TRP A 69 -19.87 -6.74 1.98
CA TRP A 69 -19.13 -7.88 1.46
C TRP A 69 -20.06 -8.83 0.70
N SER A 70 -19.65 -9.18 -0.52
CA SER A 70 -20.31 -10.22 -1.30
C SER A 70 -19.73 -11.59 -0.92
N LYS A 71 -20.55 -12.40 -0.24
CA LYS A 71 -20.21 -13.79 0.12
C LYS A 71 -19.93 -14.70 -1.09
N PRO A 72 -20.70 -14.66 -2.20
CA PRO A 72 -20.43 -15.53 -3.34
C PRO A 72 -19.09 -15.19 -4.01
N ASP A 73 -18.77 -13.90 -4.18
CA ASP A 73 -17.48 -13.49 -4.74
C ASP A 73 -16.31 -13.87 -3.83
N LEU A 74 -16.48 -13.70 -2.50
CA LEU A 74 -15.48 -14.11 -1.52
C LEU A 74 -15.20 -15.62 -1.56
N ALA A 75 -16.23 -16.46 -1.71
CA ALA A 75 -16.09 -17.91 -1.79
C ALA A 75 -15.30 -18.35 -3.04
N LEU A 76 -15.45 -17.64 -4.15
CA LEU A 76 -14.69 -17.88 -5.38
C LEU A 76 -13.25 -17.39 -5.30
N LEU A 77 -12.99 -16.32 -4.53
CA LEU A 77 -11.65 -15.77 -4.34
C LEU A 77 -10.82 -16.54 -3.30
N LEU A 78 -11.46 -17.13 -2.29
CA LEU A 78 -10.80 -17.92 -1.22
C LEU A 78 -9.81 -19.00 -1.70
N PRO A 79 -10.09 -19.84 -2.72
CA PRO A 79 -9.13 -20.85 -3.18
C PRO A 79 -7.91 -20.25 -3.90
N GLY A 80 -7.98 -18.99 -4.35
CA GLY A 80 -6.88 -18.30 -5.02
C GLY A 80 -6.10 -17.32 -4.13
N LEU A 81 -6.51 -17.16 -2.87
CA LEU A 81 -5.90 -16.29 -1.87
C LEU A 81 -5.04 -17.11 -0.89
#